data_AF-S9W9G5-F1
#
_entry.id   AF-S9W9G5-F1
#
_cell.length_a   1.000
_cell.length_b   1.000
_cell.length_c   1.000
_cell.angle_alpha   90.00
_cell.angle_beta   90.00
_cell.angle_gamma   90.00
#
_symmetry.space_group_name_H-M   'P 1'
#
loop_
_entity.id
_entity.type
_entity.pdbx_description
1 polymer ?
#
loop_
_entity_poly.entity_id
_entity_poly.type
_entity_poly.pdbx_seq_one_letter_code
_entity_poly.pdbx_strand_id
1 'polypeptide(L)'
;MHTTQSSLQALAAVPGSGPHTARKILEEAEQFLSSLQSHEVEDVLLYFLYKARGKDYQLRKQFSEFYHNSFNMVLFAEKAQLSMSEAELTHLAYQSALSALLAENVFNVGRFLQFTPFTERLAPSSPCAWALEWLTLFDAGDVKGFAMFYNSHKDVIDREEDIRATLPQLLHKSRLMALLHLVFYTPFHKRTFTYQQIAERCNYNPNQNNNNNNNNNNEEDSVELLLLDALAQGIVRGSLDGVEETVLLEWVQPRVLRPEEVHDLASHIHVWREEANKLYNDLTVLRAE
;
A
#
# COMPACT_ATOMS: atom_id res chain seq x y z
N MET A 1 -17.89 -0.59 23.41
CA MET A 1 -18.05 -0.80 21.95
C MET A 1 -17.24 -1.97 21.41
N HIS A 2 -16.08 -2.33 21.99
CA HIS A 2 -15.29 -3.48 21.55
C HIS A 2 -15.95 -4.86 21.80
N THR A 3 -16.65 -5.04 22.92
CA THR A 3 -17.39 -6.30 23.25
C THR A 3 -18.58 -6.58 22.32
N THR A 4 -19.20 -5.53 21.76
CA THR A 4 -20.27 -5.67 20.77
C THR A 4 -19.73 -5.99 19.37
N GLN A 5 -18.54 -5.49 19.02
CA GLN A 5 -17.91 -5.83 17.73
C GLN A 5 -17.35 -7.26 17.74
N SER A 6 -16.75 -7.71 18.83
CA SER A 6 -16.22 -9.09 18.94
C SER A 6 -17.33 -10.16 18.98
N SER A 7 -18.49 -9.84 19.57
CA SER A 7 -19.67 -10.72 19.51
C SER A 7 -20.33 -10.75 18.13
N LEU A 8 -20.39 -9.61 17.42
CA LEU A 8 -20.84 -9.56 16.02
C LEU A 8 -19.89 -10.30 15.07
N GLN A 9 -18.58 -10.26 15.34
CA GLN A 9 -17.55 -11.03 14.61
C GLN A 9 -17.77 -12.54 14.75
N ALA A 10 -17.99 -13.02 15.98
CA ALA A 10 -18.28 -14.42 16.22
C ALA A 10 -19.60 -14.86 15.54
N LEU A 11 -20.61 -13.98 15.50
CA LEU A 11 -21.84 -14.25 14.76
C LEU A 11 -21.62 -14.27 13.24
N ALA A 12 -20.79 -13.40 12.67
CA ALA A 12 -20.53 -13.34 11.22
C ALA A 12 -19.98 -14.65 10.63
N ALA A 13 -19.29 -15.46 11.44
CA ALA A 13 -18.76 -16.76 11.04
C ALA A 13 -19.80 -17.90 11.09
N VAL A 14 -20.94 -17.72 11.76
CA VAL A 14 -21.98 -18.76 11.92
C VAL A 14 -22.94 -18.77 10.72
N PRO A 15 -23.14 -19.92 10.05
CA PRO A 15 -24.15 -20.05 8.99
C PRO A 15 -25.56 -19.74 9.54
N GLY A 16 -26.26 -18.79 8.92
CA GLY A 16 -27.61 -18.38 9.32
C GLY A 16 -27.68 -17.23 10.34
N SER A 17 -26.55 -16.63 10.72
CA SER A 17 -26.55 -15.39 11.49
C SER A 17 -27.00 -14.20 10.63
N GLY A 18 -27.52 -13.15 11.28
CA GLY A 18 -27.88 -11.88 10.62
C GLY A 18 -26.79 -11.32 9.67
N PRO A 19 -25.51 -11.22 10.09
CA PRO A 19 -24.42 -10.79 9.20
C PRO A 19 -24.17 -11.74 8.01
N HIS A 20 -24.30 -13.06 8.19
CA HIS A 20 -24.13 -14.01 7.09
C HIS A 20 -25.22 -13.87 6.02
N THR A 21 -26.47 -13.71 6.44
CA THR A 21 -27.61 -13.48 5.53
C THR A 21 -27.48 -12.14 4.80
N ALA A 22 -27.08 -11.08 5.51
CA ALA A 22 -26.82 -9.78 4.90
C ALA A 22 -25.74 -9.86 3.83
N ARG A 23 -24.66 -10.62 4.08
CA ARG A 23 -23.60 -10.84 3.09
C ARG A 23 -24.12 -11.53 1.82
N LYS A 24 -24.90 -12.59 1.96
CA LYS A 24 -25.48 -13.29 0.81
C LYS A 24 -26.33 -12.35 -0.04
N ILE A 25 -27.14 -11.51 0.59
CA ILE A 25 -27.93 -10.47 -0.10
C ILE A 25 -27.02 -9.46 -0.81
N LEU A 26 -25.91 -9.03 -0.18
CA LEU A 26 -24.96 -8.11 -0.80
C LEU A 26 -24.21 -8.75 -1.99
N GLU A 27 -23.89 -10.05 -1.92
CA GLU A 27 -23.27 -10.80 -3.03
C GLU A 27 -24.24 -10.95 -4.21
N GLU A 28 -25.51 -11.27 -3.93
CA GLU A 28 -26.56 -11.31 -4.94
C GLU A 28 -26.78 -9.92 -5.58
N ALA A 29 -26.76 -8.85 -4.77
CA ALA A 29 -26.88 -7.49 -5.26
C ALA A 29 -25.70 -7.08 -6.15
N GLU A 30 -24.46 -7.44 -5.80
CA GLU A 30 -23.29 -7.16 -6.64
C GLU A 30 -23.31 -7.95 -7.94
N GLN A 31 -23.71 -9.22 -7.91
CA GLN A 31 -23.88 -10.02 -9.12
C GLN A 31 -24.94 -9.40 -10.04
N PHE A 32 -26.06 -8.97 -9.47
CA PHE A 32 -27.10 -8.26 -10.20
C PHE A 32 -26.58 -6.96 -10.80
N LEU A 33 -25.86 -6.15 -10.04
CA LEU A 33 -25.26 -4.91 -10.54
C LEU A 33 -24.21 -5.15 -11.62
N SER A 34 -23.43 -6.24 -11.53
CA SER A 34 -22.46 -6.62 -12.57
C SER A 34 -23.13 -7.07 -13.87
N SER A 35 -24.39 -7.52 -13.80
CA SER A 35 -25.21 -7.89 -14.97
C SER A 35 -25.86 -6.68 -15.65
N LEU A 36 -26.02 -5.57 -14.91
CA LEU A 36 -26.54 -4.31 -15.43
C LEU A 36 -25.43 -3.52 -16.13
N GLN A 37 -25.76 -2.80 -17.19
CA GLN A 37 -24.82 -1.88 -17.82
C GLN A 37 -24.64 -0.65 -16.94
N SER A 38 -23.41 -0.10 -16.91
CA SER A 38 -22.99 0.98 -16.00
C SER A 38 -23.79 2.29 -16.06
N HIS A 39 -24.69 2.45 -17.04
CA HIS A 39 -25.56 3.61 -17.18
C HIS A 39 -26.94 3.46 -16.52
N GLU A 40 -27.29 2.28 -16.01
CA GLU A 40 -28.64 2.00 -15.48
C GLU A 40 -28.74 2.08 -13.95
N VAL A 41 -27.61 2.29 -13.26
CA VAL A 41 -27.57 2.26 -11.80
C VAL A 41 -27.51 3.67 -11.23
N GLU A 42 -28.46 3.99 -10.35
CA GLU A 42 -28.49 5.25 -9.62
C GLU A 42 -27.33 5.33 -8.61
N ASP A 43 -26.59 6.44 -8.60
CA ASP A 43 -25.43 6.65 -7.73
C ASP A 43 -25.77 6.51 -6.23
N VAL A 44 -27.01 6.83 -5.85
CA VAL A 44 -27.53 6.67 -4.49
C VAL A 44 -27.52 5.20 -4.04
N LEU A 45 -27.92 4.27 -4.93
CA LEU A 45 -27.93 2.84 -4.64
C LEU A 45 -26.51 2.30 -4.46
N LEU A 46 -25.59 2.73 -5.32
CA LEU A 46 -24.17 2.38 -5.22
C LEU A 46 -23.57 2.87 -3.91
N TYR A 47 -23.86 4.10 -3.49
CA TYR A 47 -23.42 4.61 -2.20
C TYR A 47 -23.90 3.74 -1.03
N PHE A 48 -25.18 3.37 -0.98
CA PHE A 48 -25.70 2.51 0.08
C PHE A 48 -25.11 1.10 0.05
N LEU A 49 -24.87 0.54 -1.13
CA LEU A 49 -24.19 -0.75 -1.28
C LEU A 49 -22.77 -0.71 -0.73
N TYR A 50 -21.95 0.25 -1.17
CA TYR A 50 -20.57 0.39 -0.69
C TYR A 50 -20.54 0.72 0.81
N LYS A 51 -21.57 1.40 1.34
CA LYS A 51 -21.72 1.62 2.78
C LYS A 51 -22.01 0.34 3.55
N ALA A 52 -22.90 -0.51 3.04
CA ALA A 52 -23.18 -1.81 3.64
C ALA A 52 -21.96 -2.75 3.55
N ARG A 53 -21.29 -2.80 2.40
CA ARG A 53 -20.06 -3.57 2.19
C ARG A 53 -18.91 -3.11 3.07
N GLY A 54 -18.73 -1.81 3.24
CA GLY A 54 -17.73 -1.27 4.17
C GLY A 54 -17.91 -1.79 5.59
N LYS A 55 -19.16 -1.94 6.06
CA LYS A 55 -19.44 -2.54 7.37
C LYS A 55 -19.14 -4.04 7.41
N ASP A 56 -19.44 -4.79 6.37
CA ASP A 56 -19.06 -6.21 6.27
C ASP A 56 -17.54 -6.40 6.33
N TYR A 57 -16.79 -5.64 5.52
CA TYR A 57 -15.32 -5.71 5.50
C TYR A 57 -14.70 -5.33 6.84
N GLN A 58 -15.25 -4.29 7.50
CA GLN A 58 -14.82 -3.89 8.84
C GLN A 58 -15.05 -5.01 9.87
N LEU A 59 -16.20 -5.68 9.83
CA LEU A 59 -16.50 -6.79 10.73
C LEU A 59 -15.57 -7.98 10.50
N ARG A 60 -15.24 -8.27 9.24
CA ARG A 60 -14.39 -9.41 8.86
C ARG A 60 -12.89 -9.13 8.93
N LYS A 61 -12.49 -7.90 9.30
CA LYS A 61 -11.10 -7.42 9.27
C LYS A 61 -10.45 -7.59 7.88
N GLN A 62 -11.23 -7.42 6.82
CA GLN A 62 -10.73 -7.43 5.44
C GLN A 62 -10.22 -6.04 5.06
N PHE A 63 -8.99 -5.74 5.47
CA PHE A 63 -8.41 -4.39 5.32
C PHE A 63 -8.19 -3.96 3.87
N SER A 64 -7.77 -4.89 2.98
CA SER A 64 -7.51 -4.58 1.57
C SER A 64 -8.77 -4.11 0.85
N GLU A 65 -9.86 -4.87 0.98
CA GLU A 65 -11.13 -4.52 0.34
C GLU A 65 -11.78 -3.30 0.97
N PHE A 66 -11.68 -3.16 2.31
CA PHE A 66 -12.15 -1.97 3.00
C PHE A 66 -11.46 -0.71 2.49
N TYR A 67 -10.14 -0.74 2.32
CA TYR A 67 -9.37 0.39 1.79
C TYR A 67 -9.90 0.83 0.42
N HIS A 68 -10.05 -0.09 -0.54
CA HIS A 68 -10.58 0.26 -1.87
C HIS A 68 -12.03 0.73 -1.83
N ASN A 69 -12.87 0.08 -1.04
CA ASN A 69 -14.27 0.42 -0.86
C ASN A 69 -14.47 1.82 -0.24
N SER A 70 -13.57 2.24 0.66
CA SER A 70 -13.67 3.53 1.35
C SER A 70 -13.65 4.73 0.38
N PHE A 71 -12.86 4.65 -0.70
CA PHE A 71 -12.84 5.69 -1.73
C PHE A 71 -14.13 5.71 -2.54
N ASN A 72 -14.64 4.52 -2.91
CA ASN A 72 -15.87 4.41 -3.68
C ASN A 72 -17.04 5.00 -2.89
N MET A 73 -17.11 4.76 -1.59
CA MET A 73 -18.12 5.35 -0.71
C MET A 73 -18.15 6.89 -0.83
N VAL A 74 -16.99 7.56 -0.78
CA VAL A 74 -16.93 9.02 -0.87
C VAL A 74 -17.26 9.50 -2.28
N LEU A 75 -16.69 8.86 -3.31
CA LEU A 75 -16.92 9.20 -4.71
C LEU A 75 -18.41 9.12 -5.09
N PHE A 76 -19.09 8.05 -4.68
CA PHE A 76 -20.52 7.89 -4.97
C PHE A 76 -21.40 8.78 -4.09
N ALA A 77 -20.98 9.10 -2.85
CA ALA A 77 -21.69 10.10 -2.04
C ALA A 77 -21.68 11.48 -2.71
N GLU A 78 -20.53 11.90 -3.24
CA GLU A 78 -20.39 13.18 -3.96
C GLU A 78 -21.22 13.20 -5.24
N LYS A 79 -21.16 12.13 -6.05
CA LYS A 79 -21.99 12.00 -7.27
C LYS A 79 -23.48 12.02 -6.97
N ALA A 80 -23.89 11.34 -5.91
CA ALA A 80 -25.28 11.31 -5.44
C ALA A 80 -25.73 12.62 -4.76
N GLN A 81 -24.85 13.62 -4.64
CA GLN A 81 -25.10 14.89 -3.93
C GLN A 81 -25.52 14.67 -2.46
N LEU A 82 -25.07 13.56 -1.86
CA LEU A 82 -25.34 13.23 -0.46
C LEU A 82 -24.22 13.81 0.41
N SER A 83 -24.58 14.64 1.38
CA SER A 83 -23.62 15.15 2.36
C SER A 83 -23.37 14.10 3.44
N MET A 84 -22.12 13.62 3.52
CA MET A 84 -21.66 12.85 4.68
C MET A 84 -21.41 13.79 5.87
N SER A 85 -21.70 13.34 7.09
CA SER A 85 -21.33 14.10 8.28
C SER A 85 -19.81 14.19 8.41
N GLU A 86 -19.30 15.33 8.89
CA GLU A 86 -17.86 15.52 9.08
C GLU A 86 -17.25 14.44 10.01
N ALA A 87 -17.97 14.06 11.07
CA ALA A 87 -17.52 13.02 11.99
C ALA A 87 -17.45 11.64 11.31
N GLU A 88 -18.40 11.32 10.42
CA GLU A 88 -18.39 10.07 9.66
C GLU A 88 -17.21 10.03 8.68
N LEU A 89 -16.92 11.15 8.01
CA LEU A 89 -15.82 11.25 7.06
C LEU A 89 -14.46 11.16 7.76
N THR A 90 -14.27 11.83 8.91
CA THR A 90 -13.04 11.72 9.70
C THR A 90 -12.82 10.29 10.20
N HIS A 91 -13.89 9.62 10.66
CA HIS A 91 -13.81 8.22 11.08
C HIS A 91 -13.47 7.31 9.90
N LEU A 92 -14.08 7.51 8.72
CA LEU A 92 -13.76 6.75 7.51
C LEU A 92 -12.30 6.96 7.07
N ALA A 93 -11.81 8.20 7.10
CA ALA A 93 -10.43 8.54 6.76
C ALA A 93 -9.44 7.84 7.70
N TYR A 94 -9.69 7.89 9.01
CA TYR A 94 -8.87 7.19 10.00
C TYR A 94 -8.87 5.67 9.80
N GLN A 95 -10.03 5.06 9.60
CA GLN A 95 -10.12 3.62 9.38
C GLN A 95 -9.48 3.19 8.05
N SER A 96 -9.60 4.01 7.01
CA SER A 96 -8.97 3.76 5.71
C SER A 96 -7.45 3.86 5.82
N ALA A 97 -6.93 4.84 6.57
CA ALA A 97 -5.50 4.97 6.87
C ALA A 97 -4.95 3.73 7.59
N LEU A 98 -5.64 3.27 8.64
CA LEU A 98 -5.27 2.05 9.36
C LEU A 98 -5.34 0.81 8.46
N SER A 99 -6.39 0.71 7.65
CA SER A 99 -6.57 -0.41 6.73
C SER A 99 -5.46 -0.45 5.67
N ALA A 100 -5.01 0.72 5.18
CA ALA A 100 -3.89 0.80 4.25
C ALA A 100 -2.58 0.26 4.85
N LEU A 101 -2.33 0.52 6.15
CA LEU A 101 -1.17 0.00 6.86
C LEU A 101 -1.29 -1.52 7.09
N LEU A 102 -2.44 -1.96 7.62
CA LEU A 102 -2.69 -3.35 8.01
C LEU A 102 -2.89 -4.31 6.83
N ALA A 103 -3.29 -3.83 5.65
CA ALA A 103 -3.51 -4.69 4.50
C ALA A 103 -2.20 -5.24 3.92
N GLU A 104 -2.08 -6.56 3.81
CA GLU A 104 -0.88 -7.22 3.28
C GLU A 104 -0.57 -6.81 1.83
N ASN A 105 -1.61 -6.68 0.99
CA ASN A 105 -1.46 -6.49 -0.46
C ASN A 105 -1.49 -5.02 -0.92
N VAL A 106 -1.60 -4.07 0.01
CA VAL A 106 -1.72 -2.64 -0.34
C VAL A 106 -0.38 -1.94 -0.15
N PHE A 107 0.33 -1.78 -1.26
CA PHE A 107 1.57 -0.99 -1.35
C PHE A 107 1.31 0.42 -1.93
N ASN A 108 0.26 0.58 -2.73
CA ASN A 108 -0.08 1.87 -3.35
C ASN A 108 -0.87 2.78 -2.40
N VAL A 109 -0.16 3.37 -1.44
CA VAL A 109 -0.71 4.33 -0.46
C VAL A 109 -0.79 5.74 -1.05
N GLY A 110 -0.03 6.05 -2.11
CA GLY A 110 -0.11 7.34 -2.82
C GLY A 110 -1.53 7.77 -3.23
N ARG A 111 -2.44 6.82 -3.51
CA ARG A 111 -3.87 7.13 -3.76
C ARG A 111 -4.52 7.81 -2.56
N PHE A 112 -4.24 7.34 -1.35
CA PHE A 112 -4.75 7.94 -0.12
C PHE A 112 -4.17 9.33 0.10
N LEU A 113 -2.86 9.48 -0.08
CA LEU A 113 -2.16 10.76 0.14
C LEU A 113 -2.59 11.86 -0.85
N GLN A 114 -3.05 11.49 -2.05
CA GLN A 114 -3.58 12.44 -3.04
C GLN A 114 -5.08 12.70 -2.87
N PHE A 115 -5.77 11.93 -2.03
CA PHE A 115 -7.21 12.05 -1.86
C PHE A 115 -7.54 13.14 -0.82
N THR A 116 -7.72 14.35 -1.33
CA THR A 116 -8.02 15.57 -0.55
C THR A 116 -9.09 15.39 0.54
N PRO A 117 -10.24 14.73 0.29
CA PRO A 117 -11.27 14.58 1.31
C PRO A 117 -10.83 13.82 2.57
N PHE A 118 -9.79 12.98 2.47
CA PHE A 118 -9.23 12.27 3.63
C PHE A 118 -8.06 13.01 4.25
N THR A 119 -7.15 13.56 3.43
CA THR A 119 -5.95 14.23 3.94
C THR A 119 -6.27 15.53 4.68
N GLU A 120 -7.26 16.32 4.22
CA GLU A 120 -7.70 17.53 4.92
C GLU A 120 -8.31 17.22 6.29
N ARG A 121 -9.00 16.06 6.43
CA ARG A 121 -9.65 15.65 7.68
C ARG A 121 -8.66 15.06 8.69
N LEU A 122 -7.51 14.58 8.22
CA LEU A 122 -6.40 14.06 9.02
C LEU A 122 -5.26 15.08 9.17
N ALA A 123 -5.49 16.34 8.80
CA ALA A 123 -4.52 17.43 8.94
C ALA A 123 -4.07 17.62 10.41
N PRO A 124 -2.98 18.36 10.67
CA PRO A 124 -2.33 18.47 11.99
C PRO A 124 -3.24 18.92 13.14
N SER A 125 -4.36 19.57 12.82
CA SER A 125 -5.39 19.99 13.78
C SER A 125 -6.25 18.84 14.32
N SER A 126 -6.11 17.63 13.75
CA SER A 126 -6.91 16.44 14.09
C SER A 126 -6.19 15.57 15.12
N PRO A 127 -6.91 14.96 16.09
CA PRO A 127 -6.31 14.00 17.04
C PRO A 127 -5.68 12.77 16.36
N CYS A 128 -6.02 12.52 15.09
CA CYS A 128 -5.55 11.39 14.30
C CYS A 128 -4.43 11.75 13.30
N ALA A 129 -3.79 12.92 13.44
CA ALA A 129 -2.76 13.38 12.50
C ALA A 129 -1.56 12.43 12.39
N TRP A 130 -1.24 11.71 13.47
CA TRP A 130 -0.17 10.71 13.50
C TRP A 130 -0.33 9.63 12.41
N ALA A 131 -1.57 9.27 12.06
CA ALA A 131 -1.82 8.24 11.05
C ALA A 131 -1.43 8.72 9.65
N LEU A 132 -1.64 10.00 9.36
CA LEU A 132 -1.23 10.60 8.09
C LEU A 132 0.30 10.71 8.01
N GLU A 133 0.95 11.17 9.07
CA GLU A 133 2.43 11.24 9.14
C GLU A 133 3.07 9.85 9.02
N TRP A 134 2.46 8.84 9.63
CA TRP A 134 2.98 7.49 9.54
C TRP A 134 2.81 6.88 8.15
N LEU A 135 1.69 7.17 7.47
CA LEU A 135 1.48 6.80 6.07
C LEU A 135 2.44 7.52 5.12
N THR A 136 2.77 8.79 5.35
CA THR A 136 3.74 9.51 4.50
C THR A 136 5.15 8.96 4.67
N LEU A 137 5.55 8.60 5.89
CA LEU A 137 6.82 7.88 6.14
C LEU A 137 6.84 6.51 5.47
N PHE A 138 5.71 5.79 5.51
CA PHE A 138 5.55 4.52 4.81
C PHE A 138 5.71 4.69 3.29
N ASP A 139 4.98 5.62 2.68
CA ASP A 139 5.00 5.88 1.24
C ASP A 139 6.39 6.34 0.75
N ALA A 140 7.14 7.08 1.57
CA ALA A 140 8.53 7.47 1.30
C ALA A 140 9.54 6.31 1.38
N GLY A 141 9.17 5.16 1.96
CA GLY A 141 10.07 4.03 2.15
C GLY A 141 11.25 4.32 3.09
N ASP A 142 11.06 5.18 4.10
CA ASP A 142 12.05 5.40 5.17
C ASP A 142 11.80 4.43 6.33
N VAL A 143 12.49 3.29 6.29
CA VAL A 143 12.37 2.24 7.33
C VAL A 143 12.82 2.74 8.71
N LYS A 144 13.85 3.60 8.76
CA LYS A 144 14.39 4.11 10.04
C LYS A 144 13.43 5.11 10.66
N GLY A 145 12.98 6.09 9.87
CA GLY A 145 11.97 7.06 10.28
C GLY A 145 10.67 6.39 10.71
N PHE A 146 10.22 5.37 9.97
CA PHE A 146 9.02 4.59 10.30
C PHE A 146 9.12 3.88 11.66
N ALA A 147 10.26 3.23 11.94
CA ALA A 147 10.49 2.55 13.21
C ALA A 147 10.66 3.53 14.40
N MET A 148 11.35 4.65 14.18
CA MET A 148 11.48 5.72 15.18
C MET A 148 10.13 6.35 15.51
N PHE A 149 9.30 6.61 14.50
CA PHE A 149 7.96 7.16 14.68
C PHE A 149 7.08 6.24 15.53
N TYR A 150 7.12 4.93 15.25
CA TYR A 150 6.42 3.93 16.06
C TYR A 150 6.87 3.96 17.52
N ASN A 151 8.18 4.02 17.78
CA ASN A 151 8.70 4.06 19.15
C ASN A 151 8.28 5.32 19.92
N SER A 152 8.23 6.47 19.25
CA SER A 152 7.82 7.75 19.86
C SER A 152 6.32 7.82 20.16
N HIS A 153 5.48 7.17 19.35
CA HIS A 153 4.02 7.21 19.46
C HIS A 153 3.40 5.90 19.96
N LYS A 154 4.22 5.04 20.58
CA LYS A 154 3.84 3.69 21.00
C LYS A 154 2.58 3.67 21.88
N ASP A 155 2.44 4.62 22.81
CA ASP A 155 1.30 4.68 23.74
C ASP A 155 -0.06 4.93 23.06
N VAL A 156 -0.05 5.54 21.87
CA VAL A 156 -1.26 5.80 21.07
C VAL A 156 -1.52 4.65 20.11
N ILE A 157 -0.45 4.16 19.46
CA ILE A 157 -0.53 3.10 18.44
C ILE A 157 -0.88 1.75 19.08
N ASP A 158 -0.31 1.41 20.24
CA ASP A 158 -0.54 0.13 20.90
C ASP A 158 -1.97 -0.04 21.45
N ARG A 159 -2.75 1.06 21.51
CA ARG A 159 -4.19 1.02 21.83
C ARG A 159 -4.97 0.25 20.78
N GLU A 160 -4.53 0.25 19.53
CA GLU A 160 -5.12 -0.53 18.45
C GLU A 160 -4.53 -1.95 18.47
N GLU A 161 -5.31 -2.92 18.93
CA GLU A 161 -4.89 -4.32 19.06
C GLU A 161 -4.45 -4.93 17.72
N ASP A 162 -5.11 -4.54 16.63
CA ASP A 162 -4.84 -5.03 15.28
C ASP A 162 -3.43 -4.64 14.80
N ILE A 163 -2.95 -3.44 15.15
CA ILE A 163 -1.59 -3.00 14.81
C ILE A 163 -0.56 -3.76 15.63
N ARG A 164 -0.85 -3.96 16.92
CA ARG A 164 0.06 -4.69 17.82
C ARG A 164 0.27 -6.13 17.37
N ALA A 165 -0.79 -6.79 16.92
CA ALA A 165 -0.72 -8.16 16.41
C ALA A 165 0.07 -8.26 15.09
N THR A 166 -0.08 -7.25 14.23
CA THR A 166 0.49 -7.23 12.86
C THR A 166 1.82 -6.48 12.76
N LEU A 167 2.37 -5.98 13.87
CA LEU A 167 3.55 -5.13 13.87
C LEU A 167 4.77 -5.72 13.13
N PRO A 168 5.15 -7.01 13.32
CA PRO A 168 6.27 -7.60 12.58
C PRO A 168 6.03 -7.59 11.07
N GLN A 169 4.81 -7.90 10.64
CA GLN A 169 4.42 -7.89 9.22
C GLN A 169 4.44 -6.46 8.66
N LEU A 170 4.04 -5.46 9.45
CA LEU A 170 4.07 -4.05 9.05
C LEU A 170 5.50 -3.54 8.87
N LEU A 171 6.43 -3.95 9.74
CA LEU A 171 7.86 -3.64 9.59
C LEU A 171 8.44 -4.34 8.36
N HIS A 172 8.09 -5.60 8.12
CA HIS A 172 8.48 -6.29 6.89
C HIS A 172 7.94 -5.56 5.64
N LYS A 173 6.67 -5.13 5.69
CA LYS A 173 6.02 -4.37 4.62
C LYS A 173 6.69 -3.02 4.35
N SER A 174 7.17 -2.30 5.37
CA SER A 174 7.91 -1.05 5.16
C SER A 174 9.27 -1.28 4.50
N ARG A 175 9.92 -2.42 4.77
CA ARG A 175 11.14 -2.85 4.07
C ARG A 175 10.86 -3.16 2.60
N LEU A 176 9.78 -3.87 2.29
CA LEU A 176 9.33 -4.11 0.90
C LEU A 176 9.03 -2.78 0.18
N MET A 177 8.46 -1.81 0.87
CA MET A 177 8.23 -0.46 0.32
C MET A 177 9.54 0.28 0.01
N ALA A 178 10.54 0.15 0.89
CA ALA A 178 11.87 0.72 0.65
C ALA A 178 12.57 0.08 -0.56
N LEU A 179 12.43 -1.24 -0.73
CA LEU A 179 12.89 -1.96 -1.92
C LEU A 179 12.16 -1.44 -3.17
N LEU A 180 10.84 -1.34 -3.14
CA LEU A 180 10.03 -0.81 -4.25
C LEU A 180 10.52 0.58 -4.69
N HIS A 181 10.77 1.46 -3.72
CA HIS A 181 11.31 2.80 -3.95
C HIS A 181 12.71 2.72 -4.59
N LEU A 182 13.62 1.89 -4.07
CA LEU A 182 14.96 1.74 -4.65
C LEU A 182 14.91 1.37 -6.14
N VAL A 183 14.09 0.39 -6.51
CA VAL A 183 14.00 -0.08 -7.89
C VAL A 183 13.34 0.96 -8.79
N PHE A 184 12.33 1.67 -8.28
CA PHE A 184 11.60 2.68 -9.03
C PHE A 184 12.51 3.84 -9.50
N TYR A 185 13.35 4.37 -8.61
CA TYR A 185 14.25 5.48 -8.94
C TYR A 185 15.50 5.07 -9.71
N THR A 186 15.75 3.75 -9.84
CA THR A 186 16.91 3.26 -10.57
C THR A 186 16.59 3.13 -12.07
N PRO A 187 17.37 3.78 -12.96
CA PRO A 187 17.18 3.67 -14.41
C PRO A 187 17.32 2.22 -14.88
N PHE A 188 16.59 1.86 -15.94
CA PHE A 188 16.51 0.48 -16.46
C PHE A 188 17.89 -0.17 -16.68
N HIS A 189 18.86 0.57 -17.23
CA HIS A 189 20.21 0.08 -17.51
C HIS A 189 21.06 -0.24 -16.27
N LYS A 190 20.63 0.18 -15.07
CA LYS A 190 21.34 0.01 -13.81
C LYS A 190 20.55 -0.79 -12.78
N ARG A 191 19.50 -1.51 -13.18
CA ARG A 191 18.65 -2.30 -12.26
C ARG A 191 19.26 -3.66 -11.85
N THR A 192 20.58 -3.66 -11.68
CA THR A 192 21.29 -4.76 -11.02
C THR A 192 21.75 -4.25 -9.67
N PHE A 193 21.27 -4.87 -8.60
CA PHE A 193 21.58 -4.48 -7.23
C PHE A 193 22.37 -5.59 -6.55
N THR A 194 23.31 -5.22 -5.68
CA THR A 194 23.95 -6.19 -4.79
C THR A 194 23.14 -6.36 -3.51
N TYR A 195 23.26 -7.51 -2.85
CA TYR A 195 22.56 -7.77 -1.60
C TYR A 195 22.94 -6.75 -0.51
N GLN A 196 24.19 -6.30 -0.49
CA GLN A 196 24.65 -5.25 0.42
C GLN A 196 23.89 -3.92 0.22
N GLN A 197 23.72 -3.47 -1.03
CA GLN A 197 22.99 -2.23 -1.33
C GLN A 197 21.54 -2.29 -0.84
N ILE A 198 20.89 -3.45 -1.02
CA ILE A 198 19.52 -3.68 -0.56
C ILE A 198 19.48 -3.74 0.97
N ALA A 199 20.46 -4.38 1.60
CA ALA A 199 20.57 -4.45 3.06
C ALA A 199 20.66 -3.06 3.68
N GLU A 200 21.53 -2.20 3.14
CA GLU A 200 21.72 -0.83 3.61
C GLU A 200 20.43 0.00 3.47
N ARG A 201 19.73 -0.14 2.33
CA ARG A 201 18.49 0.62 2.06
C ARG A 201 17.31 0.13 2.89
N CYS A 202 17.16 -1.19 3.05
CA CYS A 202 16.08 -1.79 3.83
C CYS A 202 16.39 -1.85 5.34
N ASN A 203 17.55 -1.34 5.75
CA ASN A 203 18.04 -1.36 7.12
C ASN A 203 18.09 -2.78 7.72
N TYR A 204 18.45 -3.76 6.90
CA TYR A 204 18.89 -5.08 7.39
C TYR A 204 20.32 -4.94 7.90
N ASN A 205 20.61 -5.55 9.05
CA ASN A 205 21.95 -5.55 9.61
C ASN A 205 22.65 -6.87 9.23
N PRO A 206 23.49 -6.90 8.17
CA PRO A 206 24.14 -8.13 7.74
C PRO A 206 25.09 -8.72 8.81
N ASN A 207 25.48 -7.92 9.81
CA ASN A 207 26.50 -8.26 10.79
C ASN A 207 25.98 -8.73 12.16
N GLN A 208 24.67 -8.90 12.35
CA GLN A 208 24.17 -9.46 13.62
C GLN A 208 24.45 -10.97 13.77
N ASN A 209 24.93 -11.63 12.70
CA ASN A 209 25.33 -13.04 12.69
C ASN A 209 26.81 -13.31 13.02
N ASN A 210 27.67 -12.29 13.17
CA ASN A 210 29.12 -12.54 13.31
C ASN A 210 29.71 -12.39 14.72
N ASN A 211 28.91 -12.08 15.75
CA ASN A 211 29.42 -11.85 17.10
C ASN A 211 28.86 -12.75 18.21
N ASN A 212 28.00 -13.73 17.92
CA ASN A 212 27.59 -14.72 18.92
C ASN A 212 27.85 -16.13 18.41
N ASN A 213 28.86 -16.79 19.00
CA ASN A 213 29.17 -18.23 18.88
C ASN A 213 28.05 -19.13 19.44
N ASN A 214 26.79 -18.89 19.09
CA ASN A 214 25.65 -19.74 19.39
C ASN A 214 24.97 -20.09 18.07
N ASN A 215 25.04 -21.36 17.70
CA ASN A 215 24.50 -21.99 16.48
C ASN A 215 22.96 -21.98 16.42
N ASN A 216 22.35 -20.81 16.59
CA ASN A 216 20.97 -20.54 16.22
C ASN A 216 21.04 -19.43 15.18
N ASN A 217 21.39 -19.81 13.95
CA ASN A 217 21.26 -18.93 12.79
C ASN A 217 19.80 -18.48 12.76
N ASN A 218 19.52 -17.23 13.10
CA ASN A 218 18.23 -16.63 12.77
C ASN A 218 18.24 -16.41 11.25
N GLU A 219 17.95 -17.47 10.51
CA GLU A 219 17.82 -17.53 9.04
C GLU A 219 16.67 -16.65 8.51
N GLU A 220 15.87 -16.07 9.42
CA GLU A 220 14.66 -15.29 9.13
C GLU A 220 14.91 -13.84 8.68
N ASP A 221 16.12 -13.27 8.87
CA ASP A 221 16.47 -11.89 8.49
C ASP A 221 17.45 -11.84 7.29
N SER A 222 17.29 -12.74 6.32
CA SER A 222 18.05 -12.71 5.07
C SER A 222 17.44 -11.71 4.08
N VAL A 223 18.29 -10.90 3.44
CA VAL A 223 17.91 -10.05 2.30
C VAL A 223 17.32 -10.88 1.17
N GLU A 224 17.77 -12.13 1.02
CA GLU A 224 17.24 -13.08 0.05
C GLU A 224 15.77 -13.40 0.32
N LEU A 225 15.37 -13.62 1.58
CA LEU A 225 13.98 -13.90 1.93
C LEU A 225 13.07 -12.71 1.60
N LEU A 226 13.52 -11.48 1.88
CA LEU A 226 12.80 -10.27 1.46
C LEU A 226 12.60 -10.21 -0.07
N LEU A 227 13.63 -10.54 -0.83
CA LEU A 227 13.55 -10.55 -2.30
C LEU A 227 12.61 -11.65 -2.81
N LEU A 228 12.67 -12.84 -2.21
CA LEU A 228 11.76 -13.95 -2.52
C LEU A 228 10.31 -13.57 -2.20
N ASP A 229 10.06 -12.94 -1.04
CA ASP A 229 8.74 -12.45 -0.67
C ASP A 229 8.23 -11.38 -1.65
N ALA A 230 9.10 -10.44 -2.05
CA ALA A 230 8.76 -9.40 -3.02
C ALA A 230 8.39 -9.99 -4.39
N LEU A 231 9.06 -11.06 -4.81
CA LEU A 231 8.77 -11.79 -6.05
C LEU A 231 7.49 -12.63 -5.92
N ALA A 232 7.28 -13.29 -4.78
CA ALA A 232 6.11 -14.11 -4.50
C ALA A 232 4.82 -13.29 -4.46
N GLN A 233 4.88 -12.09 -3.87
CA GLN A 233 3.77 -11.13 -3.85
C GLN A 233 3.58 -10.41 -5.20
N GLY A 234 4.50 -10.59 -6.15
CA GLY A 234 4.41 -9.99 -7.48
C GLY A 234 4.63 -8.48 -7.49
N ILE A 235 5.28 -7.93 -6.46
CA ILE A 235 5.62 -6.50 -6.37
C ILE A 235 6.72 -6.17 -7.38
N VAL A 236 7.70 -7.07 -7.49
CA VAL A 236 8.82 -6.98 -8.45
C VAL A 236 8.88 -8.24 -9.29
N ARG A 237 9.52 -8.17 -10.46
CA ARG A 237 9.88 -9.34 -11.27
C ARG A 237 11.33 -9.21 -11.70
N GLY A 238 12.03 -10.33 -11.68
CA GLY A 238 13.45 -10.36 -11.97
C GLY A 238 14.06 -11.73 -11.72
N SER A 239 15.39 -11.79 -11.76
CA SER A 239 16.19 -12.96 -11.46
C SER A 239 17.15 -12.66 -10.32
N LEU A 240 17.33 -13.63 -9.41
CA LEU A 240 18.36 -13.58 -8.37
C LEU A 240 19.54 -14.47 -8.77
N ASP A 241 20.73 -13.98 -8.50
CA ASP A 241 21.96 -14.77 -8.52
C ASP A 241 22.51 -14.84 -7.09
N GLY A 242 22.33 -16.00 -6.45
CA GLY A 242 22.80 -16.25 -5.08
C GLY A 242 24.30 -16.52 -4.97
N VAL A 243 25.01 -16.75 -6.09
CA VAL A 243 26.46 -16.98 -6.07
C VAL A 243 27.20 -15.64 -6.09
N GLU A 244 26.77 -14.73 -6.96
CA GLU A 244 27.32 -13.38 -7.08
C GLU A 244 26.65 -12.38 -6.11
N GLU A 245 25.64 -12.81 -5.35
CA GLU A 245 24.83 -11.97 -4.45
C GLU A 245 24.25 -10.73 -5.16
N THR A 246 23.77 -10.94 -6.39
CA THR A 246 23.18 -9.87 -7.22
C THR A 246 21.73 -10.20 -7.57
N VAL A 247 20.95 -9.15 -7.80
CA VAL A 247 19.56 -9.27 -8.27
C VAL A 247 19.34 -8.34 -9.45
N LEU A 248 18.81 -8.90 -10.54
CA LEU A 248 18.37 -8.16 -11.71
C LEU A 248 16.86 -7.98 -11.60
N LEU A 249 16.39 -6.73 -11.52
CA LEU A 249 14.98 -6.40 -11.38
C LEU A 249 14.48 -5.72 -12.66
N GLU A 250 13.67 -6.44 -13.43
CA GLU A 250 13.20 -5.99 -14.74
C GLU A 250 11.93 -5.15 -14.63
N TRP A 251 11.02 -5.54 -13.74
CA TRP A 251 9.70 -4.96 -13.63
C TRP A 251 9.32 -4.68 -12.17
N VAL A 252 8.51 -3.64 -12.01
CA VAL A 252 8.01 -3.17 -10.72
C VAL A 252 6.54 -2.83 -10.86
N GLN A 253 5.77 -3.08 -9.80
CA GLN A 253 4.35 -2.73 -9.74
C GLN A 253 4.15 -1.21 -9.94
N PRO A 254 3.22 -0.80 -10.83
CA PRO A 254 2.89 0.61 -11.01
C PRO A 254 2.35 1.22 -9.71
N ARG A 255 2.81 2.43 -9.42
CA ARG A 255 2.42 3.22 -8.24
C ARG A 255 1.89 4.58 -8.65
N VAL A 256 1.05 5.15 -7.78
CA VAL A 256 0.57 6.52 -7.89
C VAL A 256 1.72 7.47 -7.58
N LEU A 257 2.09 8.30 -8.56
CA LEU A 257 3.24 9.21 -8.48
C LEU A 257 2.84 10.56 -7.89
N ARG A 258 3.70 11.09 -7.03
CA ARG A 258 3.63 12.47 -6.54
C ARG A 258 4.01 13.45 -7.66
N PRO A 259 3.54 14.70 -7.62
CA PRO A 259 3.87 15.71 -8.63
C PRO A 259 5.38 15.91 -8.85
N GLU A 260 6.17 15.82 -7.78
CA GLU A 260 7.64 15.89 -7.83
C GLU A 260 8.24 14.73 -8.63
N GLU A 261 7.74 13.50 -8.41
CA GLU A 261 8.20 12.30 -9.12
C GLU A 261 7.82 12.33 -10.60
N VAL A 262 6.69 12.95 -10.94
CA VAL A 262 6.28 13.18 -12.33
C VAL A 262 7.25 14.15 -13.03
N HIS A 263 7.76 15.15 -12.30
CA HIS A 263 8.76 16.06 -12.83
C HIS A 263 10.10 15.36 -13.12
N ASP A 264 10.55 14.48 -12.23
CA ASP A 264 11.75 13.67 -12.44
C ASP A 264 11.59 12.74 -13.64
N LEU A 265 10.43 12.09 -13.77
CA LEU A 265 10.11 11.25 -14.92
C LEU A 265 10.10 12.05 -16.23
N ALA A 266 9.51 13.25 -16.23
CA ALA A 266 9.52 14.14 -17.39
C ALA A 266 10.96 14.52 -17.79
N SER A 267 11.83 14.75 -16.81
CA SER A 267 13.25 15.04 -17.03
C SER A 267 13.99 13.84 -17.63
N HIS A 268 13.74 12.62 -17.15
CA HIS A 268 14.29 11.40 -17.75
C HIS A 268 13.83 11.18 -19.20
N ILE A 269 12.54 11.40 -19.49
CA ILE A 269 12.01 11.31 -20.86
C ILE A 269 12.65 12.37 -21.75
N HIS A 270 12.92 13.56 -21.22
CA HIS A 270 13.61 14.61 -21.96
C HIS A 270 15.02 14.20 -22.37
N VAL A 271 15.81 13.65 -21.44
CA VAL A 271 17.16 13.13 -21.73
C VAL A 271 17.11 12.02 -22.78
N TRP A 272 16.18 11.07 -22.61
CA TRP A 272 16.02 9.98 -23.58
C TRP A 272 15.65 10.49 -24.99
N ARG A 273 14.78 11.51 -25.07
CA ARG A 273 14.43 12.15 -26.34
C ARG A 273 15.65 12.82 -26.99
N GLU A 274 16.51 13.46 -26.21
CA GLU A 274 17.75 14.05 -26.73
C GLU A 274 18.71 12.99 -27.29
N GLU A 275 18.87 11.86 -26.60
CA GLU A 275 19.69 10.75 -27.06
C GLU A 275 19.14 10.13 -28.36
N ALA A 276 17.82 9.93 -28.45
CA ALA A 276 17.16 9.45 -29.66
C ALA A 276 17.33 10.42 -30.84
N ASN A 277 17.23 11.73 -30.59
CA ASN A 277 17.44 12.75 -31.63
C ASN A 277 18.90 12.80 -32.11
N LYS A 278 19.88 12.60 -31.21
CA LYS A 278 21.30 12.49 -31.60
C LYS A 278 21.51 11.31 -32.53
N LEU A 279 21.02 10.12 -32.15
CA LEU A 279 21.08 8.92 -32.99
C LEU A 279 20.39 9.12 -34.34
N TYR A 280 19.23 9.77 -34.37
CA TYR A 280 18.55 10.09 -35.63
C TYR A 280 19.42 10.98 -36.53
N ASN A 281 20.01 12.03 -35.98
CA ASN A 281 20.89 12.92 -36.74
C ASN A 281 22.13 12.18 -37.27
N ASP A 282 22.77 11.36 -36.46
CA ASP A 282 23.93 10.56 -36.86
C ASP A 282 23.59 9.60 -38.02
N LEU A 283 22.42 8.95 -37.96
CA LEU A 283 21.93 8.09 -39.04
C LEU A 283 21.61 8.88 -40.32
N THR A 284 21.10 10.11 -40.22
CA THR A 284 20.85 10.94 -41.41
C THR A 284 22.14 11.41 -42.08
N VAL A 285 23.20 11.68 -41.30
CA VAL A 285 24.52 12.03 -41.83
C VAL A 285 25.15 10.83 -42.55
N LEU A 286 25.12 9.65 -41.93
CA LEU A 286 25.63 8.41 -42.53
C LEU A 286 24.88 7.96 -43.80
N ARG A 287 23.62 8.40 -43.97
CA ARG A 287 22.85 8.14 -45.19
C ARG A 287 23.13 9.14 -46.31
N ALA A 288 23.68 10.31 -45.97
CA ALA A 288 23.99 11.37 -46.92
C ALA A 288 25.40 11.23 -47.53
N GLU A 289 26.29 10.48 -46.88
CA GLU A 289 27.58 9.99 -47.42
C GLU A 289 27.41 8.73 -48.28
#